data_AF-A0A6M0MBN2-F1
#
_entry.id   AF-A0A6M0MBN2-F1
#
_cell.length_a   1.000
_cell.length_b   1.000
_cell.length_c   1.000
_cell.angle_alpha   90.00
_cell.angle_beta   90.00
_cell.angle_gamma   90.00
#
_symmetry.space_group_name_H-M   'P 1'
#
loop_
_entity.id
_entity.type
_entity.pdbx_description
1 polymer ?
#
loop_
_entity_poly.entity_id
_entity_poly.type
_entity_poly.pdbx_seq_one_letter_code
_entity_poly.pdbx_strand_id
1 'polypeptide(L)'
;QKVAAGLSGIPKNLEEQAISLIGTDIYTKLIKGYTEKQWGRKATELPSFIIRRLPVRYTFDNNYFNHRYQGVPVDGYTAIFDKMLDSDLIDVQVNTDFFSNKEDYLAEFPKIVYTGMIDQYFNYEFGELEYRSVRFESETFETDNKQGNAVINYTDAET
;
A
#
# COMPACT_ATOMS: atom_id res chain seq x y z
N GLN A 1 -12.81 28.12 4.20
CA GLN A 1 -12.28 26.95 4.92
C GLN A 1 -10.78 27.03 5.18
N LYS A 2 -9.88 27.22 4.18
CA LYS A 2 -8.43 27.40 4.42
C LYS A 2 -8.09 28.49 5.45
N VAL A 3 -8.65 29.69 5.26
CA VAL A 3 -8.47 30.83 6.18
C VAL A 3 -9.11 30.55 7.55
N ALA A 4 -10.25 29.86 7.57
CA ALA A 4 -10.94 29.47 8.80
C ALA A 4 -10.19 28.37 9.59
N ALA A 5 -9.39 27.55 8.91
CA ALA A 5 -8.51 26.56 9.50
C ALA A 5 -7.11 27.13 9.85
N GLY A 6 -6.90 28.44 9.72
CA GLY A 6 -5.62 29.09 10.05
C GLY A 6 -4.45 28.74 9.13
N LEU A 7 -4.71 28.09 7.99
CA LEU A 7 -3.65 27.67 7.07
C LEU A 7 -3.17 28.84 6.22
N SER A 8 -1.92 29.25 6.40
CA SER A 8 -1.23 30.21 5.54
C SER A 8 0.07 29.60 4.99
N GLY A 9 0.25 29.64 3.67
CA GLY A 9 1.45 29.13 2.99
C GLY A 9 1.38 27.68 2.49
N ILE A 10 2.55 27.08 2.30
CA ILE A 10 2.72 25.71 1.77
C ILE A 10 2.49 24.70 2.91
N PRO A 11 1.60 23.71 2.74
CA PRO A 11 1.35 22.70 3.75
C PRO A 11 2.59 21.90 4.14
N LYS A 12 2.82 21.77 5.45
CA LYS A 12 4.01 21.14 6.02
C LYS A 12 3.82 19.67 6.36
N ASN A 13 2.58 19.27 6.58
CA ASN A 13 2.20 17.90 6.93
C ASN A 13 0.95 17.44 6.18
N LEU A 14 0.59 16.17 6.35
CA LEU A 14 -0.55 15.56 5.69
C LEU A 14 -1.87 16.23 6.06
N GLU A 15 -2.06 16.58 7.34
CA GLU A 15 -3.29 17.24 7.83
C GLU A 15 -3.52 18.58 7.12
N GLU A 16 -2.54 19.49 7.16
CA GLU A 16 -2.62 20.79 6.51
C GLU A 16 -2.88 20.64 5.01
N GLN A 17 -2.22 19.66 4.38
CA GLN A 17 -2.36 19.39 2.96
C GLN A 17 -3.77 18.92 2.62
N ALA A 18 -4.31 17.95 3.37
CA ALA A 18 -5.66 17.44 3.17
C ALA A 18 -6.72 18.52 3.40
N ILE A 19 -6.65 19.25 4.51
CA ILE A 19 -7.58 20.36 4.81
C ILE A 19 -7.52 21.42 3.71
N SER A 20 -6.34 21.69 3.15
CA SER A 20 -6.21 22.64 2.04
C SER A 20 -6.92 22.16 0.75
N LEU A 21 -7.05 20.85 0.54
CA LEU A 21 -7.65 20.30 -0.68
C LEU A 21 -9.16 20.10 -0.56
N ILE A 22 -9.63 19.65 0.60
CA ILE A 22 -11.02 19.16 0.79
C ILE A 22 -11.75 19.76 1.99
N GLY A 23 -11.09 20.63 2.76
CA GLY A 23 -11.66 21.22 3.96
C GLY A 23 -11.64 20.31 5.18
N THR A 24 -11.92 20.89 6.33
CA THR A 24 -11.81 20.24 7.64
C THR A 24 -12.82 19.13 7.84
N ASP A 25 -14.07 19.30 7.38
CA ASP A 25 -15.13 18.34 7.63
C ASP A 25 -14.87 16.98 6.96
N ILE A 26 -14.54 17.01 5.67
CA ILE A 26 -14.23 15.81 4.90
C ILE A 26 -12.94 15.16 5.41
N TYR A 27 -11.92 15.98 5.72
CA TYR A 27 -10.67 15.49 6.30
C TYR A 27 -10.93 14.72 7.61
N THR A 28 -11.70 15.32 8.51
CA THR A 28 -11.96 14.74 9.84
C THR A 28 -12.75 13.44 9.74
N LYS A 29 -13.76 13.38 8.85
CA LYS A 29 -14.64 12.22 8.72
C LYS A 29 -14.03 11.05 7.95
N LEU A 30 -13.28 11.33 6.88
CA LEU A 30 -12.88 10.30 5.92
C LEU A 30 -11.37 10.04 5.86
N ILE A 31 -10.53 10.97 6.32
CA ILE A 31 -9.08 10.88 6.13
C ILE A 31 -8.34 10.71 7.45
N LYS A 32 -8.62 11.53 8.45
CA LYS A 32 -7.83 11.61 9.68
C LYS A 32 -7.68 10.25 10.36
N GLY A 33 -8.77 9.67 10.87
CA GLY A 33 -8.73 8.41 11.62
C GLY A 33 -8.13 7.28 10.81
N TYR A 34 -8.57 7.13 9.55
CA TYR A 34 -8.03 6.13 8.63
C TYR A 34 -6.52 6.26 8.41
N THR A 35 -6.04 7.48 8.18
CA THR A 35 -4.62 7.73 7.93
C THR A 35 -3.80 7.46 9.18
N GLU A 36 -4.23 7.96 10.33
CA GLU A 36 -3.52 7.76 11.59
C GLU A 36 -3.46 6.28 11.98
N LYS A 37 -4.54 5.53 11.73
CA LYS A 37 -4.59 4.06 11.87
C LYS A 37 -3.64 3.36 10.91
N GLN A 38 -3.63 3.74 9.63
CA GLN A 38 -2.77 3.13 8.62
C GLN A 38 -1.27 3.40 8.82
N TRP A 39 -0.92 4.53 9.43
CA TRP A 39 0.46 4.96 9.61
C TRP A 39 0.96 4.80 11.06
N GLY A 40 0.08 4.51 12.01
CA GLY A 40 0.41 4.43 13.43
C GLY A 40 0.90 5.76 14.02
N ARG A 41 0.66 6.89 13.35
CA ARG A 41 1.22 8.21 13.67
C ARG A 41 0.23 9.32 13.35
N LYS A 42 0.34 10.44 14.05
CA LYS A 42 -0.52 11.60 13.83
C LYS A 42 -0.34 12.16 12.42
N ALA A 43 -1.43 12.58 11.78
CA ALA A 43 -1.39 13.20 10.46
C ALA A 43 -0.53 14.49 10.42
N THR A 44 -0.36 15.15 11.57
CA THR A 44 0.50 16.32 11.74
C THR A 44 1.99 16.01 11.69
N GLU A 45 2.38 14.74 11.86
CA GLU A 45 3.78 14.28 11.80
C GLU A 45 4.13 13.59 10.49
N LEU A 46 3.11 13.35 9.65
CA LEU A 46 3.27 12.73 8.35
C LEU A 46 3.64 13.78 7.29
N PRO A 47 4.62 13.51 6.42
CA PRO A 47 5.00 14.44 5.37
C PRO A 47 3.83 14.80 4.45
N SER A 48 3.72 16.08 4.07
CA SER A 48 2.63 16.56 3.20
C SER A 48 2.60 15.88 1.83
N PHE A 49 3.73 15.36 1.34
CA PHE A 49 3.79 14.71 0.03
C PHE A 49 3.04 13.37 -0.05
N ILE A 50 2.65 12.76 1.08
CA ILE A 50 1.84 11.54 1.08
C ILE A 50 0.51 11.79 0.36
N ILE A 51 -0.05 13.01 0.47
CA ILE A 51 -1.25 13.43 -0.26
C ILE A 51 -0.88 14.59 -1.21
N ARG A 52 -0.28 14.27 -2.36
CA ARG A 52 -0.03 15.31 -3.38
C ARG A 52 -1.32 15.81 -4.04
N ARG A 53 -2.26 14.90 -4.30
CA ARG A 53 -3.55 15.17 -4.92
C ARG A 53 -4.61 14.29 -4.28
N LEU A 54 -5.71 14.89 -3.87
CA LEU A 54 -6.92 14.17 -3.49
C LEU A 54 -7.99 14.46 -4.55
N PRO A 55 -8.22 13.53 -5.50
CA PRO A 55 -9.17 13.77 -6.58
C PRO A 55 -10.60 13.71 -6.03
N VAL A 56 -11.23 14.87 -5.87
CA VAL A 56 -12.68 14.96 -5.65
C VAL A 56 -13.37 14.89 -7.01
N ARG A 57 -14.23 13.89 -7.20
CA ARG A 57 -14.99 13.73 -8.44
C ARG A 57 -16.33 14.45 -8.28
N TYR A 58 -16.65 15.32 -9.24
CA TYR A 58 -17.95 16.00 -9.33
C TYR A 58 -18.89 15.24 -10.29
N THR A 59 -18.79 13.91 -10.30
CA THR A 59 -19.58 12.99 -11.12
C THR A 59 -20.08 11.87 -10.22
N PHE A 60 -21.02 11.05 -10.72
CA PHE A 60 -21.52 9.87 -10.01
C PHE A 60 -20.68 8.61 -10.28
N ASP A 61 -19.55 8.74 -10.97
CA ASP A 61 -18.64 7.61 -11.21
C ASP A 61 -17.91 7.23 -9.92
N ASN A 62 -18.39 6.16 -9.31
CA ASN A 62 -17.86 5.57 -8.09
C ASN A 62 -16.85 4.42 -8.35
N ASN A 63 -16.41 4.21 -9.59
CA ASN A 63 -15.36 3.21 -9.87
C ASN A 63 -14.07 3.58 -9.11
N TYR A 64 -13.55 2.64 -8.33
CA TYR A 64 -12.36 2.90 -7.51
C TYR A 64 -11.13 3.24 -8.37
N PHE A 65 -10.99 2.56 -9.51
CA PHE A 65 -9.92 2.80 -10.49
C PHE A 65 -10.44 3.51 -11.74
N ASN A 66 -9.60 4.34 -12.35
CA ASN A 66 -9.88 5.04 -13.61
C ASN A 66 -9.11 4.44 -14.81
N HIS A 67 -8.60 3.21 -14.67
CA HIS A 67 -7.85 2.53 -15.72
C HIS A 67 -8.76 1.97 -16.81
N ARG A 68 -8.28 1.96 -18.07
CA ARG A 68 -9.00 1.41 -19.22
C ARG A 68 -9.27 -0.09 -19.11
N TYR A 69 -8.31 -0.83 -18.58
CA TYR A 69 -8.40 -2.29 -18.40
C TYR A 69 -8.46 -2.60 -16.92
N GLN A 70 -9.53 -3.27 -16.51
CA GLN A 70 -9.79 -3.69 -15.13
C GLN A 70 -10.31 -5.11 -15.17
N GLY A 71 -9.84 -5.96 -14.27
CA GLY A 71 -10.26 -7.34 -14.21
C GLY A 71 -9.53 -8.10 -13.13
N VAL A 72 -10.10 -9.25 -12.78
CA VAL A 72 -9.46 -10.27 -11.95
C VAL A 72 -9.22 -11.50 -12.81
N PRO A 73 -8.12 -12.24 -12.58
CA PRO A 73 -7.86 -13.47 -13.32
C PRO A 73 -8.97 -14.50 -13.07
N VAL A 74 -9.53 -15.08 -14.14
CA VAL A 74 -10.63 -16.05 -14.04
C VAL A 74 -10.25 -17.26 -13.19
N ASP A 75 -9.01 -17.74 -13.36
CA ASP A 75 -8.47 -18.92 -12.65
C ASP A 75 -7.66 -18.53 -11.39
N GLY A 76 -7.77 -17.28 -10.94
CA GLY A 76 -6.97 -16.75 -9.82
C GLY A 76 -5.54 -16.33 -10.20
N TYR A 77 -4.86 -15.65 -9.27
CA TYR A 77 -3.53 -15.09 -9.53
C TYR A 77 -2.44 -16.17 -9.66
N THR A 78 -2.52 -17.27 -8.91
CA THR A 78 -1.55 -18.37 -8.98
C THR A 78 -1.44 -18.93 -10.40
N ALA A 79 -2.57 -19.16 -11.08
CA ALA A 79 -2.59 -19.69 -12.44
C ALA A 79 -1.90 -18.77 -13.47
N ILE A 80 -1.81 -17.46 -13.20
CA ILE A 80 -1.01 -16.55 -14.04
C ILE A 80 0.48 -16.83 -13.83
N PHE A 81 0.92 -16.92 -12.58
CA PHE A 81 2.33 -17.15 -12.26
C PHE A 81 2.81 -18.52 -12.73
N ASP A 82 1.98 -19.56 -12.59
CA ASP A 82 2.28 -20.89 -13.11
C ASP A 82 2.58 -20.82 -14.61
N LYS A 83 1.71 -20.17 -15.40
CA LYS A 83 1.92 -19.99 -16.85
C LYS A 83 3.11 -19.10 -17.19
N MET A 84 3.40 -18.09 -16.37
CA MET A 84 4.55 -17.20 -16.59
C MET A 84 5.89 -17.91 -16.34
N LEU A 85 5.90 -18.91 -15.46
CA LEU A 85 7.09 -19.66 -15.04
C LEU A 85 7.21 -21.02 -15.74
N ASP A 86 6.22 -21.43 -16.55
CA ASP A 86 6.18 -22.70 -17.29
C ASP A 86 7.10 -22.66 -18.53
N SER A 87 8.40 -22.79 -18.28
CA SER A 87 9.43 -22.86 -19.31
C SER A 87 10.56 -23.75 -18.85
N ASP A 88 11.06 -24.62 -19.73
CA ASP A 88 12.22 -25.49 -19.47
C ASP A 88 13.53 -24.71 -19.17
N LEU A 89 13.52 -23.38 -19.33
CA LEU A 89 14.63 -22.48 -19.03
C LEU A 89 14.53 -21.85 -17.64
N ILE A 90 13.46 -22.13 -16.87
CA ILE A 90 13.18 -21.50 -15.58
C ILE A 90 13.12 -22.58 -14.49
N ASP A 91 14.09 -22.56 -13.60
CA ASP A 91 14.06 -23.33 -12.36
C ASP A 91 13.49 -22.49 -11.22
N VAL A 92 12.47 -23.01 -10.52
CA VAL A 92 11.82 -22.31 -9.40
C VAL A 92 12.17 -23.01 -8.08
N GLN A 93 12.75 -22.27 -7.15
CA GLN A 93 13.04 -22.73 -5.79
C GLN A 93 12.17 -21.96 -4.79
N VAL A 94 11.35 -22.68 -4.02
CA VAL A 94 10.48 -22.11 -2.98
C VAL A 94 10.98 -22.49 -1.59
N ASN A 95 10.64 -21.70 -0.58
CA ASN A 95 11.15 -21.85 0.79
C ASN A 95 12.69 -21.76 0.90
N THR A 96 13.32 -21.01 -0.01
CA THR A 96 14.77 -20.80 -0.04
C THR A 96 15.09 -19.34 0.23
N ASP A 97 15.84 -19.08 1.29
CA ASP A 97 16.40 -17.74 1.56
C ASP A 97 17.64 -17.51 0.69
N PHE A 98 17.64 -16.43 -0.09
CA PHE A 98 18.77 -16.00 -0.91
C PHE A 98 20.06 -15.87 -0.09
N PHE A 99 19.99 -15.35 1.15
CA PHE A 99 21.17 -15.10 1.98
C PHE A 99 21.84 -16.39 2.47
N SER A 100 21.11 -17.50 2.52
CA SER A 100 21.68 -18.80 2.90
C SER A 100 22.67 -19.34 1.86
N ASN A 101 22.53 -18.96 0.59
CA ASN A 101 23.38 -19.44 -0.52
C ASN A 101 23.92 -18.28 -1.38
N LYS A 102 24.00 -17.07 -0.82
CA LYS A 102 24.33 -15.84 -1.58
C LYS A 102 25.68 -15.93 -2.29
N GLU A 103 26.69 -16.50 -1.65
CA GLU A 103 28.03 -16.63 -2.21
C GLU A 103 28.05 -17.58 -3.41
N ASP A 104 27.36 -18.72 -3.31
CA ASP A 104 27.24 -19.69 -4.40
C ASP A 104 26.51 -19.08 -5.61
N TYR A 105 25.39 -18.40 -5.38
CA TYR A 105 24.65 -17.73 -6.46
C TYR A 105 25.46 -16.62 -7.14
N LEU A 106 26.25 -15.86 -6.38
CA LEU A 106 27.13 -14.82 -6.93
C LEU A 106 28.30 -15.39 -7.74
N ALA A 107 28.75 -16.60 -7.41
CA ALA A 107 29.80 -17.29 -8.15
C ALA A 107 29.26 -17.97 -9.42
N GLU A 108 28.06 -18.54 -9.35
CA GLU A 108 27.45 -19.31 -10.43
C GLU A 108 26.84 -18.41 -11.52
N PHE A 109 26.08 -17.39 -11.13
CA PHE A 109 25.30 -16.60 -12.07
C PHE A 109 25.99 -15.29 -12.44
N PRO A 110 26.11 -14.96 -13.75
CA PRO A 110 26.78 -13.74 -14.19
C PRO A 110 25.99 -12.46 -13.87
N LYS A 111 24.72 -12.59 -13.46
CA LYS A 111 23.85 -11.47 -13.10
C LYS A 111 22.77 -11.93 -12.13
N ILE A 112 22.53 -11.11 -11.11
CA ILE A 112 21.46 -11.30 -10.15
C ILE A 112 20.50 -10.11 -10.22
N VAL A 113 19.20 -10.41 -10.32
CA VAL A 113 18.13 -9.43 -10.12
C VAL A 113 17.54 -9.68 -8.74
N TYR A 114 17.88 -8.83 -7.78
CA TYR A 114 17.43 -8.95 -6.41
C TYR A 114 16.25 -8.00 -6.15
N THR A 115 15.13 -8.55 -5.66
CA THR A 115 13.89 -7.80 -5.41
C THR A 115 13.47 -7.83 -3.93
N GLY A 116 14.37 -8.24 -3.03
CA GLY A 116 14.14 -8.26 -1.59
C GLY A 116 14.48 -6.92 -0.92
N MET A 117 14.64 -6.96 0.40
CA MET A 117 15.01 -5.80 1.23
C MET A 117 16.44 -5.33 0.92
N ILE A 118 16.59 -4.06 0.53
CA ILE A 118 17.86 -3.50 0.06
C ILE A 118 18.82 -3.21 1.21
N ASP A 119 18.31 -2.76 2.34
CA ASP A 119 19.06 -2.59 3.59
C ASP A 119 19.63 -3.93 4.06
N GLN A 120 18.83 -5.00 4.07
CA GLN A 120 19.32 -6.36 4.38
C GLN A 120 20.40 -6.82 3.39
N TYR A 121 20.27 -6.49 2.11
CA TYR A 121 21.25 -6.87 1.09
C TYR A 121 22.66 -6.34 1.40
N PHE A 122 22.73 -5.11 1.93
CA PHE A 122 23.94 -4.43 2.40
C PHE A 122 24.19 -4.61 3.91
N ASN A 123 23.63 -5.68 4.50
CA ASN A 123 23.82 -6.04 5.90
C ASN A 123 23.52 -4.88 6.88
N TYR A 124 22.51 -4.07 6.55
CA TYR A 124 22.05 -2.93 7.36
C TYR A 124 23.17 -1.93 7.71
N GLU A 125 24.21 -1.80 6.88
CA GLU A 125 25.39 -0.98 7.20
C GLU A 125 25.09 0.51 7.42
N PHE A 126 23.95 0.99 6.89
CA PHE A 126 23.43 2.36 7.06
C PHE A 126 22.20 2.43 7.98
N GLY A 127 21.91 1.37 8.72
CA GLY A 127 20.69 1.20 9.52
C GLY A 127 19.56 0.49 8.76
N GLU A 128 18.47 0.23 9.49
CA GLU A 128 17.26 -0.42 8.97
C GLU A 128 16.33 0.59 8.29
N LEU A 129 15.79 0.23 7.13
CA LEU A 129 14.76 1.04 6.47
C LEU A 129 13.39 0.76 7.10
N GLU A 130 12.60 1.81 7.26
CA GLU A 130 11.25 1.67 7.79
C GLU A 130 10.30 1.10 6.73
N TYR A 131 9.81 -0.12 6.97
CA TYR A 131 8.74 -0.75 6.19
C TYR A 131 7.46 -0.85 7.01
N ARG A 132 6.31 -0.72 6.35
CA ARG A 132 5.01 -0.95 6.98
C ARG A 132 4.56 -2.38 6.75
N SER A 133 4.14 -3.04 7.83
CA SER A 133 3.49 -4.35 7.77
C SER A 133 1.97 -4.22 7.93
N VAL A 134 1.27 -5.30 7.62
CA VAL A 134 -0.17 -5.46 7.83
C VAL A 134 -0.41 -6.81 8.50
N ARG A 135 -1.36 -6.85 9.43
CA ARG A 135 -1.85 -8.09 10.04
C ARG A 135 -3.19 -8.43 9.42
N PHE A 136 -3.32 -9.67 8.97
CA PHE A 136 -4.57 -10.19 8.45
C PHE A 136 -5.21 -11.11 9.47
N GLU A 137 -6.48 -10.85 9.78
CA GLU A 137 -7.33 -11.74 10.56
C GLU A 137 -8.42 -12.26 9.63
N SER A 138 -8.58 -13.57 9.57
CA SER A 138 -9.49 -14.23 8.64
C SER A 138 -10.58 -14.93 9.42
N GLU A 139 -11.82 -14.60 9.11
CA GLU A 139 -13.02 -15.20 9.69
C GLU A 139 -13.90 -15.77 8.58
N THR A 140 -14.54 -16.91 8.86
CA THR A 140 -15.51 -17.53 7.96
C THR A 140 -16.90 -17.41 8.58
N PHE A 141 -17.87 -16.98 7.78
CA PHE A 141 -19.25 -16.81 8.20
C PHE A 141 -20.16 -17.75 7.40
N GLU A 142 -21.19 -18.30 8.04
CA GLU A 142 -22.24 -19.08 7.37
C GLU A 142 -23.25 -18.15 6.66
N THR A 143 -22.75 -17.34 5.73
CA THR A 143 -23.56 -16.46 4.88
C THR A 143 -22.85 -16.24 3.55
N ASP A 144 -23.63 -16.16 2.47
CA ASP A 144 -23.12 -15.83 1.14
C ASP A 144 -22.77 -14.34 1.00
N ASN A 145 -23.24 -13.50 1.94
CA ASN A 145 -23.00 -12.07 1.90
C ASN A 145 -22.96 -11.47 3.32
N LYS A 146 -21.76 -11.19 3.80
CA LYS A 146 -21.54 -10.57 5.12
C LYS A 146 -21.73 -9.05 5.11
N GLN A 147 -21.29 -8.34 4.06
CA GLN A 147 -21.12 -6.88 4.10
C GLN A 147 -21.47 -6.12 2.80
N GLY A 148 -21.98 -6.80 1.77
CA GLY A 148 -22.51 -6.20 0.55
C GLY A 148 -21.48 -5.68 -0.47
N ASN A 149 -20.21 -5.54 -0.09
CA ASN A 149 -19.10 -5.16 -0.98
C ASN A 149 -17.84 -5.98 -0.69
N ALA A 150 -16.94 -6.04 -1.68
CA ALA A 150 -15.67 -6.78 -1.54
C ALA A 150 -14.74 -6.17 -0.47
N VAL A 151 -14.70 -4.84 -0.36
CA VAL A 151 -13.88 -4.11 0.61
C VAL A 151 -14.70 -2.98 1.21
N ILE A 152 -14.71 -2.88 2.53
CA ILE A 152 -15.30 -1.77 3.29
C ILE A 152 -14.17 -1.09 4.06
N ASN A 153 -13.97 0.21 3.82
CA ASN A 153 -13.03 0.99 4.60
C ASN A 153 -13.74 1.52 5.85
N TYR A 154 -13.22 1.18 7.02
CA TYR A 154 -13.63 1.79 8.29
C TYR A 154 -12.72 2.97 8.59
N THR A 155 -13.24 4.20 8.49
CA THR A 155 -12.43 5.42 8.52
C THR A 155 -12.26 6.02 9.92
N ASP A 156 -12.98 5.52 10.90
CA ASP A 156 -12.80 5.88 12.29
C ASP A 156 -11.54 5.22 12.88
N ALA A 157 -11.10 5.77 14.01
CA ALA A 157 -9.86 5.37 14.65
C ALA A 157 -9.99 4.12 15.54
N GLU A 158 -11.21 3.70 15.87
CA GLU A 158 -11.48 2.69 16.90
C GLU A 158 -11.87 1.32 16.33
N THR A 159 -12.34 1.26 15.08
CA THR A 159 -12.48 0.01 14.28
C THR A 159 -11.16 -0.42 13.64
#